data_AF-A0AA95H3A6-F1
#
_entry.id   AF-A0AA95H3A6-F1
#
_cell.length_a   1.000
_cell.length_b   1.000
_cell.length_c   1.000
_cell.angle_alpha   90.00
_cell.angle_beta   90.00
_cell.angle_gamma   90.00
#
_symmetry.space_group_name_H-M   'P 1'
#
loop_
_entity.id
_entity.type
_entity.pdbx_description
1 polymer ?
#
loop_
_entity_poly.entity_id
_entity_poly.type
_entity_poly.pdbx_seq_one_letter_code
_entity_poly.pdbx_strand_id
1 'polypeptide(L)'
;MLFTKKSLTQDGFTGFRPLDELDPMRIPQGPGVFAILCPADFDPIFLSKSTAGTFKKKDPSLKREALEAEWIADASVLYIGKASAGSQGNRGLRKQIQEFLDYGRGRPTVVWDTRLIWQLRDALDLIVAWKEFPASDVNAAEATYHAEFVAAFGRLPFANLVQARSKK
;
A
#
# COMPACT_ATOMS: atom_id res chain seq x y z
N MET A 1 -17.52 -2.14 -0.05
CA MET A 1 -16.77 -3.42 -0.11
C MET A 1 -16.23 -3.76 1.28
N LEU A 2 -15.97 -5.04 1.63
CA LEU A 2 -15.44 -5.45 2.94
C LEU A 2 -13.90 -5.43 3.06
N PHE A 3 -13.17 -5.14 1.98
CA PHE A 3 -11.70 -5.06 1.95
C PHE A 3 -10.97 -6.29 2.51
N THR A 4 -11.51 -7.49 2.25
CA THR A 4 -10.86 -8.76 2.52
C THR A 4 -10.20 -9.31 1.25
N LYS A 5 -9.29 -10.28 1.39
CA LYS A 5 -8.77 -11.05 0.24
C LYS A 5 -9.89 -11.56 -0.66
N LYS A 6 -10.97 -12.09 -0.07
CA LYS A 6 -12.15 -12.59 -0.81
C LYS A 6 -12.83 -11.49 -1.60
N SER A 7 -13.17 -10.36 -0.98
CA SER A 7 -13.87 -9.28 -1.69
C SER A 7 -13.00 -8.61 -2.75
N LEU A 8 -11.69 -8.46 -2.51
CA LEU A 8 -10.76 -7.92 -3.50
C LEU A 8 -10.58 -8.88 -4.68
N THR A 9 -10.55 -10.19 -4.43
CA THR A 9 -10.54 -11.20 -5.51
C THR A 9 -11.79 -11.08 -6.38
N GLN A 10 -12.97 -10.96 -5.75
CA GLN A 10 -14.24 -10.77 -6.47
C GLN A 10 -14.29 -9.46 -7.26
N ASP A 11 -13.62 -8.43 -6.75
CA ASP A 11 -13.43 -7.15 -7.43
C ASP A 11 -12.33 -7.19 -8.51
N GLY A 12 -11.65 -8.32 -8.72
CA GLY A 12 -10.68 -8.50 -9.80
C GLY A 12 -9.23 -8.15 -9.45
N PHE A 13 -8.91 -8.00 -8.16
CA PHE A 13 -7.50 -8.02 -7.74
C PHE A 13 -6.89 -9.41 -7.93
N THR A 14 -5.59 -9.42 -8.24
CA THR A 14 -4.77 -10.62 -8.41
C THR A 14 -3.45 -10.45 -7.65
N GLY A 15 -2.51 -11.40 -7.81
CA GLY A 15 -1.23 -11.38 -7.09
C GLY A 15 -1.31 -12.16 -5.78
N PHE A 16 -1.87 -11.56 -4.73
CA PHE A 16 -2.01 -12.14 -3.38
C PHE A 16 -0.80 -12.99 -2.95
N ARG A 17 0.38 -12.35 -2.87
CA ARG A 17 1.63 -12.95 -2.42
C ARG A 17 2.23 -12.18 -1.24
N PRO A 18 2.91 -12.86 -0.31
CA PRO A 18 3.81 -12.22 0.65
C PRO A 18 4.82 -11.29 -0.03
N LEU A 19 5.29 -10.24 0.68
CA LEU A 19 6.26 -9.30 0.13
C LEU A 19 7.66 -9.90 -0.03
N ASP A 20 8.03 -10.90 0.76
CA ASP A 20 9.30 -11.63 0.67
C ASP A 20 9.34 -12.65 -0.49
N GLU A 21 8.20 -13.24 -0.85
CA GLU A 21 8.06 -14.22 -1.94
C GLU A 21 7.77 -13.58 -3.32
N LEU A 22 7.82 -12.26 -3.42
CA LEU A 22 7.46 -11.52 -4.61
C LEU A 22 8.50 -11.68 -5.73
N ASP A 23 8.07 -12.30 -6.83
CA ASP A 23 8.79 -12.25 -8.11
C ASP A 23 8.32 -11.04 -8.94
N PRO A 24 9.19 -10.02 -9.19
CA PRO A 24 8.83 -8.85 -9.97
C PRO A 24 8.32 -9.16 -11.38
N MET A 25 8.73 -10.28 -11.98
CA MET A 25 8.28 -10.67 -13.32
C MET A 25 6.81 -11.08 -13.36
N ARG A 26 6.23 -11.50 -12.23
CA ARG A 26 4.80 -11.82 -12.10
C ARG A 26 3.91 -10.60 -11.94
N ILE A 27 4.50 -9.43 -11.67
CA ILE A 27 3.75 -8.18 -11.56
C ILE A 27 3.55 -7.59 -12.96
N PRO A 28 2.32 -7.20 -13.33
CA PRO A 28 2.07 -6.49 -14.58
C PRO A 28 2.87 -5.20 -14.69
N GLN A 29 3.25 -4.84 -15.91
CA GLN A 29 3.93 -3.56 -16.18
C GLN A 29 2.95 -2.40 -16.30
N GLY A 30 1.66 -2.70 -16.54
CA GLY A 30 0.63 -1.72 -16.80
C GLY A 30 0.29 -0.84 -15.59
N PRO A 31 -0.45 0.25 -15.84
CA PRO A 31 -1.02 1.07 -14.78
C PRO A 31 -2.04 0.30 -13.95
N GLY A 32 -2.25 0.74 -12.71
CA GLY A 32 -3.23 0.10 -11.84
C GLY A 32 -3.25 0.62 -10.41
N VAL A 33 -3.92 -0.13 -9.56
CA VAL A 33 -3.96 0.06 -8.10
C VAL A 33 -3.40 -1.20 -7.45
N PHE A 34 -2.66 -1.04 -6.36
CA PHE A 34 -2.21 -2.14 -5.53
C PHE A 34 -2.61 -1.92 -4.07
N ALA A 35 -2.83 -3.02 -3.36
CA ALA A 35 -3.19 -3.03 -1.95
C ALA A 35 -2.19 -3.87 -1.15
N ILE A 36 -1.92 -3.47 0.09
CA ILE A 36 -1.15 -4.23 1.07
C ILE A 36 -2.13 -4.72 2.13
N LEU A 37 -2.11 -6.01 2.41
CA LEU A 37 -3.04 -6.69 3.30
C LEU A 37 -2.30 -7.42 4.42
N CYS A 38 -2.95 -7.53 5.57
CA CYS A 38 -2.57 -8.48 6.61
C CYS A 38 -2.92 -9.92 6.15
N PRO A 39 -2.04 -10.91 6.39
CA PRO A 39 -2.45 -12.31 6.41
C PRO A 39 -3.46 -12.57 7.55
N ALA A 40 -4.07 -13.76 7.53
CA ALA A 40 -4.88 -14.19 8.68
C ALA A 40 -4.00 -14.24 9.94
N ASP A 41 -4.58 -13.88 11.08
CA ASP A 41 -3.92 -13.90 12.40
C ASP A 41 -2.68 -12.99 12.52
N PHE A 42 -2.56 -11.97 11.66
CA PHE A 42 -1.48 -10.98 11.76
C PHE A 42 -1.60 -10.14 13.03
N ASP A 43 -0.59 -10.21 13.89
CA ASP A 43 -0.48 -9.42 15.11
C ASP A 43 0.46 -8.21 14.88
N PRO A 44 -0.03 -6.96 14.93
CA PRO A 44 0.78 -5.79 14.66
C PRO A 44 1.78 -5.51 15.79
N ILE A 45 3.05 -5.83 15.54
CA ILE A 45 4.15 -5.44 16.44
C ILE A 45 4.91 -4.26 15.85
N PHE A 46 4.88 -3.11 16.53
CA PHE A 46 5.57 -1.91 16.08
C PHE A 46 7.03 -1.85 16.56
N LEU A 47 7.94 -1.65 15.62
CA LEU A 47 9.35 -1.40 15.84
C LEU A 47 9.59 0.02 16.36
N SER A 48 10.59 0.17 17.24
CA SER A 48 11.05 1.48 17.72
C SER A 48 11.76 2.29 16.63
N LYS A 49 12.29 1.62 15.61
CA LYS A 49 12.91 2.23 14.43
C LYS A 49 12.36 1.59 13.16
N SER A 50 12.02 2.43 12.18
CA SER A 50 11.59 1.98 10.87
C SER A 50 12.74 1.34 10.09
N THR A 51 12.43 0.36 9.24
CA THR A 51 13.37 -0.17 8.24
C THR A 51 13.44 0.69 6.98
N ALA A 52 12.53 1.67 6.85
CA ALA A 52 12.41 2.46 5.65
C ALA A 52 13.61 3.39 5.43
N GLY A 53 13.85 3.73 4.16
CA GLY A 53 14.90 4.69 3.81
C GLY A 53 14.67 6.08 4.38
N THR A 54 15.74 6.83 4.62
CA THR A 54 15.61 8.24 4.95
C THR A 54 15.40 9.06 3.67
N PHE A 55 14.52 10.06 3.75
CA PHE A 55 14.31 11.01 2.65
C PHE A 55 14.64 12.43 3.14
N LYS A 56 15.54 13.13 2.45
CA LYS A 56 16.02 14.46 2.85
C LYS A 56 16.47 14.53 4.32
N LYS A 57 17.19 13.50 4.80
CA LYS A 57 17.64 13.33 6.20
C LYS A 57 16.52 13.26 7.25
N LYS A 58 15.27 13.02 6.85
CA LYS A 58 14.16 12.78 7.79
C LYS A 58 14.13 11.31 8.19
N ASP A 59 14.01 11.07 9.49
CA ASP A 59 13.75 9.75 10.07
C ASP A 59 12.29 9.35 9.76
N PRO A 60 12.06 8.19 9.12
CA PRO A 60 10.70 7.70 8.86
C PRO A 60 9.98 7.21 10.11
N SER A 61 10.69 6.98 11.22
CA SER A 61 10.14 6.43 12.45
C SER A 61 9.15 7.38 13.14
N LEU A 62 8.06 6.81 13.62
CA LEU A 62 7.04 7.41 14.46
C LEU A 62 7.07 6.82 15.86
N LYS A 63 6.56 7.58 16.83
CA LYS A 63 6.28 7.05 18.16
C LYS A 63 5.16 6.02 18.10
N ARG A 64 5.15 5.08 19.05
CA ARG A 64 4.16 4.01 19.13
C ARG A 64 2.73 4.54 19.14
N GLU A 65 2.46 5.60 19.91
CA GLU A 65 1.11 6.15 20.07
C GLU A 65 0.56 6.68 18.73
N ALA A 66 1.43 7.19 17.86
CA ALA A 66 1.04 7.65 16.53
C ALA A 66 0.74 6.49 15.56
N LEU A 67 1.39 5.33 15.74
CA LEU A 67 1.09 4.13 14.95
C LEU A 67 -0.23 3.50 15.42
N GLU A 68 -0.40 3.36 16.73
CA GLU A 68 -1.64 2.85 17.33
C GLU A 68 -2.85 3.72 16.96
N ALA A 69 -2.67 5.04 16.92
CA ALA A 69 -3.72 5.97 16.51
C ALA A 69 -4.16 5.79 15.05
N GLU A 70 -3.35 5.20 14.16
CA GLU A 70 -3.71 4.90 12.77
C GLU A 70 -4.19 3.47 12.55
N TRP A 71 -3.95 2.57 13.50
CA TRP A 71 -4.31 1.15 13.36
C TRP A 71 -5.82 0.92 13.48
N ILE A 72 -6.35 0.02 12.64
CA ILE A 72 -7.77 -0.38 12.64
C ILE A 72 -7.82 -1.89 12.79
N ALA A 73 -8.23 -2.38 13.97
CA ALA A 73 -8.19 -3.81 14.30
C ALA A 73 -8.98 -4.69 13.30
N ASP A 74 -10.14 -4.21 12.83
CA ASP A 74 -11.01 -4.99 11.95
C ASP A 74 -10.67 -4.87 10.46
N ALA A 75 -9.66 -4.06 10.08
CA ALA A 75 -9.29 -3.85 8.68
C ALA A 75 -8.16 -4.78 8.25
N SER A 76 -8.41 -5.59 7.21
CA SER A 76 -7.35 -6.42 6.61
C SER A 76 -6.47 -5.69 5.61
N VAL A 77 -6.90 -4.54 5.06
CA VAL A 77 -6.11 -3.73 4.12
C VAL A 77 -5.44 -2.60 4.88
N LEU A 78 -4.10 -2.54 4.79
CA LEU A 78 -3.28 -1.54 5.46
C LEU A 78 -2.89 -0.38 4.54
N TYR A 79 -2.87 -0.60 3.24
CA TYR A 79 -2.51 0.44 2.27
C TYR A 79 -3.17 0.19 0.93
N ILE A 80 -3.56 1.26 0.26
CA ILE A 80 -4.01 1.28 -1.13
C ILE A 80 -3.21 2.37 -1.85
N GLY A 81 -2.54 2.01 -2.93
CA GLY A 81 -1.72 2.94 -3.71
C GLY A 81 -1.93 2.78 -5.20
N LYS A 82 -1.76 3.88 -5.93
CA LYS A 82 -1.76 3.85 -7.39
C LYS A 82 -0.40 3.59 -8.00
N ALA A 83 -0.42 3.05 -9.22
CA ALA A 83 0.72 2.99 -10.12
C ALA A 83 0.34 3.59 -11.48
N SER A 84 0.79 4.82 -11.75
CA SER A 84 0.53 5.52 -13.02
C SER A 84 1.56 5.15 -14.09
N ALA A 85 1.17 5.33 -15.37
CA ALA A 85 2.03 5.12 -16.53
C ALA A 85 3.28 6.04 -16.56
N GLY A 86 3.26 7.14 -15.81
CA GLY A 86 4.28 8.18 -15.87
C GLY A 86 4.21 9.01 -17.16
N SER A 87 4.95 10.11 -17.23
CA SER A 87 4.93 11.00 -18.41
C SER A 87 5.47 10.34 -19.68
N GLN A 88 6.31 9.31 -19.54
CA GLN A 88 6.93 8.57 -20.64
C GLN A 88 6.24 7.22 -20.92
N GLY A 89 5.15 6.90 -20.23
CA GLY A 89 4.41 5.64 -20.42
C GLY A 89 5.17 4.36 -20.00
N ASN A 90 6.33 4.49 -19.35
CA ASN A 90 7.22 3.37 -18.99
C ASN A 90 7.19 3.01 -17.49
N ARG A 91 6.16 3.49 -16.78
CA ARG A 91 5.91 3.17 -15.37
C ARG A 91 4.60 2.39 -15.22
N GLY A 92 4.39 1.80 -14.06
CA GLY A 92 3.20 1.03 -13.73
C GLY A 92 3.41 0.17 -12.51
N LEU A 93 2.55 -0.83 -12.31
CA LEU A 93 2.45 -1.63 -11.09
C LEU A 93 3.79 -2.22 -10.66
N ARG A 94 4.51 -2.91 -11.56
CA ARG A 94 5.83 -3.49 -11.25
C ARG A 94 6.80 -2.46 -10.69
N LYS A 95 6.94 -1.30 -11.35
CA LYS A 95 7.89 -0.28 -10.92
C LYS A 95 7.48 0.33 -9.57
N GLN A 96 6.19 0.59 -9.38
CA GLN A 96 5.69 1.21 -8.16
C GLN A 96 5.81 0.29 -6.95
N ILE A 97 5.49 -1.01 -7.12
CA ILE A 97 5.65 -2.02 -6.08
C ILE A 97 7.15 -2.26 -5.78
N GLN A 98 8.02 -2.24 -6.80
CA GLN A 98 9.47 -2.33 -6.58
C GLN A 98 10.00 -1.15 -5.76
N GLU A 99 9.58 0.08 -6.07
CA GLU A 99 9.95 1.27 -5.30
C GLU A 99 9.41 1.22 -3.86
N PHE A 100 8.21 0.66 -3.66
CA PHE A 100 7.66 0.40 -2.33
C PHE A 100 8.55 -0.59 -1.55
N LEU A 101 8.92 -1.73 -2.14
CA LEU A 101 9.82 -2.71 -1.50
C LEU A 101 11.21 -2.15 -1.22
N ASP A 102 11.77 -1.43 -2.18
CA ASP A 102 13.08 -0.77 -2.06
C ASP A 102 13.08 0.24 -0.91
N TYR A 103 11.97 0.94 -0.70
CA TYR A 103 11.81 1.84 0.43
C TYR A 103 11.98 1.12 1.76
N GLY A 104 11.30 -0.02 1.94
CA GLY A 104 11.41 -0.86 3.13
C GLY A 104 12.80 -1.47 3.38
N ARG A 105 13.64 -1.50 2.34
CA ARG A 105 15.04 -1.96 2.39
C ARG A 105 16.02 -0.81 2.63
N GLY A 106 15.54 0.33 3.11
CA GLY A 106 16.37 1.49 3.43
C GLY A 106 16.70 2.40 2.25
N ARG A 107 16.17 2.17 1.04
CA ARG A 107 16.40 3.07 -0.10
C ARG A 107 15.50 4.31 0.00
N PRO A 108 15.95 5.51 -0.39
CA PRO A 108 15.10 6.70 -0.38
C PRO A 108 13.87 6.55 -1.29
N THR A 109 12.72 7.10 -0.87
CA THR A 109 11.47 7.10 -1.66
C THR A 109 10.87 8.48 -1.80
N VAL A 110 9.94 8.63 -2.74
CA VAL A 110 9.04 9.79 -2.84
C VAL A 110 7.69 9.56 -2.14
N VAL A 111 7.34 8.32 -1.78
CA VAL A 111 6.04 7.96 -1.16
C VAL A 111 6.18 7.83 0.36
N TRP A 112 6.24 8.97 1.05
CA TRP A 112 6.53 9.05 2.48
C TRP A 112 5.49 8.37 3.39
N ASP A 113 4.21 8.39 3.00
CA ASP A 113 3.11 7.90 3.86
C ASP A 113 3.22 6.39 4.15
N THR A 114 3.82 5.63 3.22
CA THR A 114 4.03 4.17 3.37
C THR A 114 5.03 3.79 4.47
N ARG A 115 5.68 4.76 5.12
CA ARG A 115 6.63 4.53 6.22
C ARG A 115 6.04 3.77 7.40
N LEU A 116 4.72 3.88 7.62
CA LEU A 116 4.01 3.18 8.69
C LEU A 116 4.09 1.65 8.51
N ILE A 117 3.99 1.15 7.27
CA ILE A 117 4.17 -0.29 6.97
C ILE A 117 5.53 -0.76 7.44
N TRP A 118 6.57 0.04 7.17
CA TRP A 118 7.96 -0.29 7.48
C TRP A 118 8.35 -0.06 8.96
N GLN A 119 7.37 0.19 9.84
CA GLN A 119 7.52 0.05 11.29
C GLN A 119 6.80 -1.17 11.86
N LEU A 120 6.19 -2.02 11.03
CA LEU A 120 5.74 -3.33 11.45
C LEU A 120 6.93 -4.29 11.46
N ARG A 121 7.08 -5.07 12.55
CA ARG A 121 8.13 -6.09 12.68
C ARG A 121 8.08 -7.08 11.53
N ASP A 122 6.87 -7.56 11.23
CA ASP A 122 6.62 -8.63 10.27
C ASP A 122 6.10 -8.06 8.93
N ALA A 123 6.58 -6.87 8.55
CA ALA A 123 6.13 -6.17 7.34
C ALA A 123 6.30 -7.01 6.05
N LEU A 124 7.28 -7.91 6.01
CA LEU A 124 7.53 -8.77 4.85
C LEU A 124 6.49 -9.89 4.68
N ASP A 125 5.77 -10.25 5.74
CA ASP A 125 4.70 -11.25 5.72
C ASP A 125 3.39 -10.68 5.17
N LEU A 126 3.32 -9.35 5.00
CA LEU A 126 2.18 -8.69 4.41
C LEU A 126 1.97 -9.15 2.96
N ILE A 127 0.71 -9.17 2.54
CA ILE A 127 0.30 -9.66 1.24
C ILE A 127 0.11 -8.46 0.31
N VAL A 128 0.74 -8.48 -0.86
CA VAL A 128 0.42 -7.55 -1.94
C VAL A 128 -0.64 -8.14 -2.87
N ALA A 129 -1.55 -7.30 -3.34
CA ALA A 129 -2.45 -7.58 -4.44
C ALA A 129 -2.54 -6.39 -5.40
N TRP A 130 -2.88 -6.62 -6.65
CA TRP A 130 -2.99 -5.55 -7.66
C TRP A 130 -4.13 -5.78 -8.65
N LYS A 131 -4.60 -4.69 -9.23
CA LYS A 131 -5.61 -4.66 -10.30
C LYS A 131 -5.17 -3.64 -11.35
N GLU A 132 -5.07 -4.09 -12.60
CA GLU A 132 -4.75 -3.20 -13.73
C GLU A 132 -5.93 -2.29 -14.07
N PHE A 133 -5.62 -1.06 -14.46
CA PHE A 133 -6.60 -0.08 -14.94
C PHE A 133 -6.03 0.63 -16.16
N PRO A 134 -6.87 1.09 -17.10
CA PRO A 134 -6.45 2.07 -18.10
C PRO A 134 -5.80 3.29 -17.42
N ALA A 135 -4.78 3.87 -18.05
CA ALA A 135 -4.02 4.97 -17.46
C ALA A 135 -4.90 6.18 -17.06
N SER A 136 -5.99 6.42 -17.81
CA SER A 136 -6.99 7.46 -17.53
C SER A 136 -7.75 7.24 -16.23
N ASP A 137 -7.91 5.99 -15.81
CA ASP A 137 -8.88 5.61 -14.77
C ASP A 137 -8.22 5.41 -13.41
N VAL A 138 -6.88 5.22 -13.38
CA VAL A 138 -6.11 4.92 -12.16
C VAL A 138 -6.39 5.91 -11.03
N ASN A 139 -6.44 7.21 -11.32
CA ASN A 139 -6.68 8.23 -10.28
C ASN A 139 -8.11 8.16 -9.72
N ALA A 140 -9.10 7.91 -10.58
CA ALA A 140 -10.48 7.77 -10.16
C ALA A 140 -10.68 6.47 -9.36
N ALA A 141 -10.03 5.39 -9.78
CA ALA A 141 -10.02 4.12 -9.07
C ALA A 141 -9.43 4.26 -7.66
N GLU A 142 -8.24 4.85 -7.51
CA GLU A 142 -7.61 5.11 -6.20
C GLU A 142 -8.52 5.93 -5.28
N ALA A 143 -9.11 7.03 -5.80
CA ALA A 143 -10.03 7.86 -5.03
C ALA A 143 -11.28 7.08 -4.61
N THR A 144 -11.81 6.22 -5.48
CA THR A 144 -12.98 5.37 -5.19
C THR A 144 -12.67 4.37 -4.10
N TYR A 145 -11.55 3.65 -4.18
CA TYR A 145 -11.16 2.70 -3.14
C TYR A 145 -10.92 3.37 -1.78
N HIS A 146 -10.31 4.55 -1.75
CA HIS A 146 -10.18 5.30 -0.51
C HIS A 146 -11.55 5.74 0.05
N ALA A 147 -12.46 6.24 -0.80
CA ALA A 147 -13.79 6.64 -0.36
C ALA A 147 -14.62 5.46 0.17
N GLU A 148 -14.57 4.32 -0.51
CA GLU A 148 -15.23 3.09 -0.05
C GLU A 148 -14.64 2.56 1.24
N PHE A 149 -13.31 2.64 1.42
CA PHE A 149 -12.67 2.22 2.66
C PHE A 149 -13.10 3.13 3.82
N VAL A 150 -13.10 4.45 3.61
CA VAL A 150 -13.62 5.41 4.61
C VAL A 150 -15.09 5.15 4.93
N ALA A 151 -15.92 4.80 3.94
CA ALA A 151 -17.31 4.45 4.18
C ALA A 151 -17.47 3.17 5.02
N ALA A 152 -16.54 2.22 4.91
CA ALA A 152 -16.58 0.96 5.65
C ALA A 152 -15.96 1.05 7.07
N PHE A 153 -14.88 1.81 7.23
CA PHE A 153 -14.08 1.84 8.46
C PHE A 153 -14.00 3.22 9.15
N GLY A 154 -14.64 4.25 8.58
CA GLY A 154 -14.69 5.61 9.12
C GLY A 154 -13.44 6.47 8.89
N ARG A 155 -12.34 5.89 8.40
CA ARG A 155 -11.05 6.55 8.13
C ARG A 155 -10.28 5.80 7.04
N LEU A 156 -9.11 6.30 6.64
CA LEU A 156 -8.25 5.67 5.62
C LEU A 156 -7.54 4.41 6.14
N PRO A 157 -7.01 3.54 5.24
CA PRO A 157 -6.14 2.44 5.64
C PRO A 157 -4.93 2.93 6.44
N PHE A 158 -4.39 2.08 7.31
CA PHE A 158 -3.30 2.37 8.25
C PHE A 158 -2.17 3.25 7.68
N ALA A 159 -1.69 2.96 6.46
CA ALA A 159 -0.57 3.68 5.83
C ALA A 159 -0.99 4.66 4.72
N ASN A 160 -2.27 5.05 4.68
CA ASN A 160 -2.79 6.12 3.84
C ASN A 160 -3.10 7.34 4.71
N LEU A 161 -2.23 8.35 4.70
CA LEU A 161 -2.39 9.54 5.56
C LEU A 161 -3.16 10.69 4.86
N VAL A 162 -3.22 10.66 3.52
CA VAL A 162 -3.92 11.65 2.71
C VAL A 162 -4.89 10.95 1.77
N GLN A 163 -6.16 11.34 1.83
CA GLN A 163 -7.18 10.77 0.95
C GLN A 163 -7.00 11.29 -0.48
N ALA A 164 -6.85 10.36 -1.41
CA ALA A 164 -6.89 10.67 -2.84
C ALA A 164 -8.24 11.29 -3.22
N ARG A 165 -8.20 12.32 -4.06
CA ARG A 165 -9.39 13.00 -4.59
C ARG A 165 -9.42 12.81 -6.10
N SER A 166 -10.59 12.47 -6.63
CA SER A 166 -10.77 12.58 -8.08
C SER A 166 -10.70 14.05 -8.46
N LYS A 167 -9.90 14.41 -9.46
CA LYS A 167 -10.03 15.73 -10.08
C LYS A 167 -11.39 15.73 -10.77
N LYS A 168 -12.29 16.63 -10.34
CA LYS A 168 -13.48 16.98 -11.11
C LYS A 168 -13.07 17.58 -12.46
#